data_AF-A0A3M8S8W4-F1
#
_entry.id   AF-A0A3M8S8W4-F1
#
_cell.length_a   1.000
_cell.length_b   1.000
_cell.length_c   1.000
_cell.angle_alpha   90.00
_cell.angle_beta   90.00
_cell.angle_gamma   90.00
#
_symmetry.space_group_name_H-M   'P 1'
#
loop_
_entity.id
_entity.type
_entity.pdbx_description
1 polymer ?
#
loop_
_entity_poly.entity_id
_entity_poly.type
_entity_poly.pdbx_seq_one_letter_code
_entity_poly.pdbx_strand_id
1 'polypeptide(L)'
;SQALRKLTANISRTNTLVIFINQIRMKIGVMYGSPETTTGGNALKFYASVRLDIRRIGAIKKGDEVVGSETRVKVLKNKVAPPFREAEFAIYYGEGISRFSELVDLGVKFDIVEKSGAWYSYKGERIGQGKDNARVYLKEHPEMAKEIDERVRAAASGHPLAFAEEPLMAEDVVAGE
;
A
#
# COMPACT_ATOMS: atom_id res chain seq x y z
N SER A 1 4.51 3.95 -32.48
CA SER A 1 3.66 2.75 -32.29
C SER A 1 4.37 1.45 -32.68
N GLN A 2 5.23 1.47 -33.71
CA GLN A 2 5.89 0.27 -34.27
C GLN A 2 6.75 -0.52 -33.27
N ALA A 3 7.52 0.15 -32.41
CA ALA A 3 8.38 -0.52 -31.42
C ALA A 3 7.57 -1.35 -30.41
N LEU A 4 6.52 -0.77 -29.82
CA LEU A 4 5.66 -1.47 -28.86
C LEU A 4 4.96 -2.68 -29.50
N ARG A 5 4.53 -2.57 -30.77
CA ARG A 5 3.93 -3.70 -31.50
C ARG A 5 4.88 -4.89 -31.59
N LYS A 6 6.17 -4.66 -31.85
CA LYS A 6 7.19 -5.72 -31.90
C LYS A 6 7.53 -6.25 -30.50
N LEU A 7 7.63 -5.36 -29.53
CA LEU A 7 8.02 -5.70 -28.16
C LEU A 7 6.96 -6.55 -27.45
N THR A 8 5.67 -6.26 -27.59
CA THR A 8 4.61 -6.96 -26.85
C THR A 8 4.63 -8.48 -27.06
N ALA A 9 4.82 -8.94 -28.30
CA ALA A 9 4.88 -10.37 -28.61
C ALA A 9 6.12 -11.05 -28.02
N ASN A 10 7.25 -10.33 -27.91
CA ASN A 10 8.47 -10.88 -27.32
C ASN A 10 8.37 -10.91 -25.80
N ILE A 11 7.93 -9.82 -25.18
CA ILE A 11 7.73 -9.67 -23.73
C ILE A 11 6.84 -10.79 -23.19
N SER A 12 5.74 -11.08 -23.89
CA SER A 12 4.82 -12.15 -23.48
C SER A 12 5.44 -13.54 -23.60
N ARG A 13 6.29 -13.79 -24.60
CA ARG A 13 6.94 -15.09 -24.81
C ARG A 13 8.07 -15.33 -23.81
N THR A 14 8.79 -14.29 -23.42
CA THR A 14 9.92 -14.37 -22.47
C THR A 14 9.51 -14.16 -21.02
N ASN A 15 8.20 -13.99 -20.75
CA ASN A 15 7.64 -13.70 -19.43
C ASN A 15 8.39 -12.57 -18.68
N THR A 16 8.76 -11.51 -19.40
CA THR A 16 9.57 -10.42 -18.84
C THR A 16 8.69 -9.25 -18.43
N LEU A 17 8.88 -8.71 -17.23
CA LEU A 17 8.21 -7.46 -16.83
C LEU A 17 8.98 -6.26 -17.38
N VAL A 18 8.29 -5.39 -18.12
CA VAL A 18 8.87 -4.13 -18.62
C VAL A 18 8.15 -2.95 -18.00
N ILE A 19 8.92 -2.09 -17.32
CA ILE A 19 8.43 -0.88 -16.67
C ILE A 19 8.89 0.33 -17.47
N PHE A 20 7.93 1.18 -17.86
CA PHE A 20 8.21 2.47 -18.49
C PHE A 20 7.95 3.59 -17.50
N ILE A 21 8.98 4.38 -17.20
CA ILE A 21 8.84 5.63 -16.44
C ILE A 21 8.57 6.75 -17.43
N ASN A 22 7.56 7.57 -17.14
CA ASN A 22 7.15 8.65 -18.01
C ASN A 22 6.90 9.93 -17.20
N GLN A 23 7.14 11.06 -17.85
CA GLN A 23 6.91 12.38 -17.27
C GLN A 23 5.58 12.94 -17.75
N ILE A 24 4.99 13.78 -16.91
CA ILE A 24 3.83 14.59 -17.26
C ILE A 24 4.31 15.82 -18.06
N ARG A 25 3.52 16.20 -19.06
CA ARG A 25 3.61 17.44 -19.83
C ARG A 25 2.22 18.06 -19.90
N MET A 26 2.16 19.37 -20.12
CA MET A 26 0.91 20.06 -20.38
C MET A 26 0.66 20.15 -21.88
N LYS A 27 -0.56 19.82 -22.31
CA LYS A 27 -0.98 20.05 -23.70
C LYS A 27 -1.52 21.47 -23.83
N ILE A 28 -0.83 22.31 -24.59
CA ILE A 28 -1.27 23.68 -24.88
C ILE A 28 -2.59 23.64 -25.67
N GLY A 29 -3.55 24.50 -25.32
CA GLY A 29 -4.81 24.67 -26.06
C GLY A 29 -5.96 23.75 -25.65
N VAL A 30 -5.87 23.05 -24.51
CA VAL A 30 -7.01 22.28 -23.96
C VAL A 30 -7.88 23.21 -23.12
N MET A 31 -9.10 23.48 -23.58
CA MET A 31 -10.08 24.32 -22.85
C MET A 31 -11.00 23.54 -21.91
N TYR A 32 -11.06 22.20 -22.02
CA TYR A 32 -11.91 21.33 -21.19
C TYR A 32 -11.22 20.01 -20.84
N GLY A 33 -11.37 19.56 -19.58
CA GLY A 33 -10.75 18.35 -19.05
C GLY A 33 -9.33 18.57 -18.51
N SER A 34 -8.65 17.47 -18.15
CA SER A 34 -7.27 17.56 -17.63
C SER A 34 -6.28 17.91 -18.76
N PRO A 35 -5.46 18.98 -18.59
CA PRO A 35 -4.43 19.35 -19.57
C PRO A 35 -3.20 18.44 -19.51
N GLU A 36 -3.16 17.49 -18.57
CA GLU A 36 -2.02 16.60 -18.38
C GLU A 36 -1.95 15.53 -19.46
N THR A 37 -0.78 15.38 -20.07
CA THR A 37 -0.48 14.32 -21.01
C THR A 37 0.88 13.69 -20.72
N THR A 38 1.06 12.45 -21.13
CA THR A 38 2.33 11.72 -21.04
C THR A 38 3.05 11.78 -22.38
N THR A 39 4.38 11.77 -22.37
CA THR A 39 5.17 11.74 -23.61
C THR A 39 5.09 10.37 -24.31
N GLY A 40 5.56 10.27 -25.56
CA GLY A 40 5.58 8.99 -26.32
C GLY A 40 4.28 8.65 -27.06
N GLY A 41 3.37 9.62 -27.21
CA GLY A 41 2.09 9.45 -27.91
C GLY A 41 1.12 8.51 -27.19
N ASN A 42 0.12 8.00 -27.91
CA ASN A 42 -0.94 7.20 -27.30
C ASN A 42 -0.65 5.70 -27.22
N ALA A 43 0.35 5.20 -27.97
CA ALA A 43 0.60 3.75 -28.08
C ALA A 43 0.85 3.10 -26.71
N LEU A 44 1.69 3.71 -25.86
CA LEU A 44 1.97 3.19 -24.53
C LEU A 44 0.71 3.07 -23.66
N LYS A 45 -0.23 4.02 -23.79
CA LYS A 45 -1.51 3.99 -23.05
C LYS A 45 -2.34 2.75 -23.40
N PHE A 46 -2.30 2.28 -24.65
CA PHE A 46 -3.04 1.10 -25.11
C PHE A 46 -2.34 -0.22 -24.76
N TYR A 47 -1.02 -0.28 -24.97
CA TYR A 47 -0.22 -1.49 -24.74
C TYR A 47 0.03 -1.79 -23.26
N ALA A 48 0.10 -0.77 -22.39
CA ALA A 48 0.31 -0.98 -20.96
C ALA A 48 -0.84 -1.81 -20.34
N SER A 49 -0.48 -2.86 -19.60
CA SER A 49 -1.43 -3.66 -18.81
C SER A 49 -1.84 -2.95 -17.52
N VAL A 50 -0.90 -2.27 -16.89
CA VAL A 50 -1.12 -1.45 -15.68
C VAL A 50 -0.57 -0.05 -15.93
N ARG A 51 -1.30 0.99 -15.49
CA ARG A 51 -0.81 2.37 -15.47
C ARG A 51 -0.98 2.94 -14.07
N LEU A 52 0.11 3.48 -13.54
CA LEU A 52 0.19 4.09 -12.23
C LEU A 52 0.45 5.58 -12.40
N ASP A 53 -0.33 6.41 -11.71
CA ASP A 53 -0.05 7.84 -11.52
C ASP A 53 0.48 8.02 -10.10
N ILE A 54 1.73 8.45 -9.98
CA ILE A 54 2.43 8.65 -8.70
C ILE A 54 2.56 10.15 -8.43
N ARG A 55 2.09 10.59 -7.27
CA ARG A 55 2.16 11.99 -6.84
C ARG A 55 2.64 12.07 -5.41
N ARG A 56 3.53 13.03 -5.16
CA ARG A 56 3.86 13.46 -3.80
C ARG A 56 2.70 14.30 -3.27
N ILE A 57 2.13 13.89 -2.14
CA ILE A 57 1.02 14.58 -1.47
C ILE A 57 1.48 15.39 -0.26
N GLY A 58 2.60 15.01 0.36
CA GLY A 58 3.07 15.65 1.59
C GLY A 58 4.58 15.50 1.82
N ALA A 59 5.05 16.14 2.88
CA ALA A 59 6.42 16.04 3.38
C ALA A 59 6.40 15.36 4.75
N ILE A 60 7.25 14.36 4.93
CA ILE A 60 7.45 13.71 6.22
C ILE A 60 8.53 14.50 6.94
N LYS A 61 8.21 15.06 8.11
CA LYS A 61 9.12 15.88 8.90
C LYS A 61 9.48 15.20 10.22
N LYS A 62 10.71 15.39 10.66
CA LYS A 62 11.18 15.05 12.01
C LYS A 62 11.75 16.32 12.64
N GLY A 63 10.96 16.96 13.50
CA GLY A 63 11.24 18.34 13.90
C GLY A 63 11.15 19.28 12.70
N ASP A 64 12.22 20.03 12.44
CA ASP A 64 12.31 20.97 11.31
C ASP A 64 12.83 20.34 10.00
N GLU A 65 13.39 19.13 10.06
CA GLU A 65 13.99 18.47 8.90
C GLU A 65 12.96 17.65 8.10
N VAL A 66 13.02 17.75 6.77
CA VAL A 66 12.21 16.91 5.86
C VAL A 66 12.96 15.61 5.59
N VAL A 67 12.49 14.53 6.21
CA VAL A 67 13.10 13.20 6.14
C VAL A 67 12.51 12.31 5.05
N GLY A 68 11.41 12.73 4.42
CA GLY A 68 10.77 11.94 3.38
C GLY A 68 9.60 12.62 2.68
N SER A 69 8.97 11.86 1.78
CA SER A 69 7.82 12.26 0.99
C SER A 69 6.66 11.29 1.19
N GLU A 70 5.51 11.86 1.55
CA GLU A 70 4.26 11.12 1.54
C GLU A 70 3.75 11.06 0.10
N THR A 71 3.50 9.86 -0.38
CA THR A 71 3.27 9.58 -1.80
C THR A 71 1.98 8.81 -1.98
N ARG A 72 1.17 9.25 -2.95
CA ARG A 72 -0.04 8.56 -3.38
C ARG A 72 0.16 8.02 -4.79
N VAL A 73 -0.19 6.76 -5.00
CA VAL A 73 -0.20 6.10 -6.29
C VAL A 73 -1.62 5.70 -6.65
N LYS A 74 -2.12 6.19 -7.78
CA LYS A 74 -3.45 5.83 -8.32
C LYS A 74 -3.30 4.88 -9.51
N VAL A 75 -4.08 3.81 -9.52
CA VAL A 75 -4.13 2.86 -10.64
C VAL A 75 -5.07 3.38 -11.72
N LEU A 76 -4.55 4.13 -12.69
CA LEU A 76 -5.35 4.70 -13.79
C LEU A 76 -5.84 3.67 -14.80
N LYS A 77 -5.13 2.54 -14.94
CA LYS A 77 -5.51 1.44 -15.83
C LYS A 77 -5.06 0.13 -15.20
N ASN A 78 -5.92 -0.88 -15.24
CA ASN A 78 -5.60 -2.23 -14.80
C ASN A 78 -6.32 -3.22 -15.71
N LYS A 79 -5.57 -4.15 -16.33
CA LYS A 79 -6.11 -5.23 -17.17
C LYS A 79 -6.22 -6.58 -16.44
N VAL A 80 -5.73 -6.69 -15.21
CA VAL A 80 -5.66 -7.95 -14.45
C VAL A 80 -6.54 -7.95 -13.20
N ALA A 81 -6.92 -6.77 -12.70
CA ALA A 81 -7.79 -6.62 -11.55
C ALA A 81 -8.61 -5.30 -11.67
N PRO A 82 -9.53 -5.00 -10.74
CA PRO A 82 -10.28 -3.76 -10.75
C PRO A 82 -9.37 -2.51 -10.80
N PRO A 83 -9.61 -1.54 -11.71
CA PRO A 83 -8.85 -0.30 -11.78
C PRO A 83 -9.30 0.73 -10.72
N PHE A 84 -8.64 1.89 -10.70
CA PHE A 84 -8.97 3.08 -9.90
C PHE A 84 -8.79 2.99 -8.39
N ARG A 85 -8.21 1.90 -7.89
CA ARG A 85 -7.69 1.83 -6.52
C ARG A 85 -6.49 2.77 -6.35
N GLU A 86 -6.29 3.20 -5.12
CA GLU A 86 -5.15 4.03 -4.71
C GLU A 86 -4.39 3.39 -3.55
N ALA A 87 -3.10 3.70 -3.47
CA ALA A 87 -2.22 3.31 -2.40
C ALA A 87 -1.47 4.55 -1.91
N GLU A 88 -1.39 4.70 -0.59
CA GLU A 88 -0.66 5.78 0.07
C GLU A 88 0.47 5.18 0.88
N PHE A 89 1.66 5.76 0.75
CA PHE A 89 2.83 5.27 1.44
C PHE A 89 3.90 6.35 1.63
N ALA A 90 4.77 6.09 2.60
CA ALA A 90 5.90 6.94 2.94
C ALA A 90 7.16 6.49 2.19
N ILE A 91 7.80 7.43 1.50
CA ILE A 91 9.15 7.26 0.94
C ILE A 91 10.13 8.06 1.81
N TYR A 92 11.00 7.37 2.54
CA TYR A 92 12.06 8.01 3.31
C TYR A 92 13.32 8.16 2.46
N TYR A 93 13.97 9.32 2.54
CA TYR A 93 15.19 9.55 1.78
C TYR A 93 16.32 8.66 2.29
N GLY A 94 17.03 7.98 1.38
CA GLY A 94 18.09 7.03 1.72
C GLY A 94 17.63 5.61 2.11
N GLU A 95 16.36 5.42 2.49
CA GLU A 95 15.80 4.09 2.85
C GLU A 95 14.82 3.56 1.78
N GLY A 96 14.12 4.45 1.06
CA GLY A 96 13.11 4.08 0.07
C GLY A 96 11.72 3.93 0.68
N ILE A 97 10.90 3.05 0.09
CA ILE A 97 9.52 2.79 0.57
C ILE A 97 9.60 2.05 1.90
N SER A 98 8.99 2.61 2.94
CA SER A 98 9.02 1.99 4.27
C SER A 98 7.85 1.03 4.48
N ARG A 99 8.13 -0.26 4.29
CA ARG A 99 7.15 -1.35 4.50
C ARG A 99 6.56 -1.35 5.91
N PHE A 100 7.39 -1.11 6.93
CA PHE A 100 6.94 -1.07 8.33
C PHE A 100 5.99 0.11 8.58
N SER A 101 6.20 1.24 7.90
CA SER A 101 5.31 2.39 7.99
C SER A 101 3.93 2.09 7.41
N GLU A 102 3.91 1.45 6.23
CA GLU A 102 2.67 0.97 5.60
C GLU A 102 1.97 -0.07 6.48
N LEU A 103 2.75 -0.96 7.11
CA LEU A 103 2.22 -2.01 7.98
C LEU A 103 1.48 -1.44 9.19
N VAL A 104 2.01 -0.38 9.81
CA VAL A 104 1.33 0.34 10.90
C VAL A 104 0.03 0.97 10.41
N ASP A 105 0.05 1.66 9.26
CA ASP A 105 -1.15 2.31 8.72
C ASP A 105 -2.24 1.29 8.35
N LEU A 106 -1.86 0.21 7.67
CA LEU A 106 -2.78 -0.86 7.30
C LEU A 106 -3.27 -1.63 8.53
N GLY A 107 -2.39 -1.86 9.51
CA GLY A 107 -2.75 -2.48 10.79
C GLY A 107 -3.81 -1.68 11.53
N VAL A 108 -3.70 -0.35 11.58
CA VAL A 108 -4.74 0.52 12.14
C VAL A 108 -6.01 0.51 11.29
N LYS A 109 -5.87 0.53 9.96
CA LYS A 109 -7.01 0.55 9.04
C LYS A 109 -7.87 -0.72 9.11
N PHE A 110 -7.26 -1.87 9.41
CA PHE A 110 -7.94 -3.16 9.55
C PHE A 110 -8.19 -3.55 11.02
N ASP A 111 -8.07 -2.61 11.96
CA ASP A 111 -8.29 -2.83 13.40
C ASP A 111 -7.42 -3.95 14.01
N ILE A 112 -6.25 -4.22 13.41
CA ILE A 112 -5.26 -5.18 13.92
C ILE A 112 -4.32 -4.51 14.94
N VAL A 113 -4.00 -3.23 14.69
CA VAL A 113 -3.19 -2.38 15.58
C VAL A 113 -4.10 -1.32 16.18
N GLU A 114 -4.17 -1.26 17.50
CA GLU A 114 -4.97 -0.30 18.22
C GLU A 114 -4.26 1.05 18.30
N LYS A 115 -4.99 2.13 18.02
CA LYS A 115 -4.49 3.50 18.15
C LYS A 115 -5.24 4.25 19.23
N SER A 116 -4.60 4.44 20.38
CA SER A 116 -5.12 5.22 21.52
C SER A 116 -4.45 6.59 21.55
N GLY A 117 -5.05 7.56 20.87
CA GLY A 117 -4.49 8.90 20.72
C GLY A 117 -3.18 8.88 19.93
N ALA A 118 -2.06 9.16 20.61
CA ALA A 118 -0.72 9.08 20.02
C ALA A 118 -0.06 7.70 20.20
N TRP A 119 -0.62 6.80 21.00
CA TRP A 119 -0.05 5.49 21.28
C TRP A 119 -0.57 4.43 20.32
N TYR A 120 0.34 3.57 19.88
CA TYR A 120 0.04 2.39 19.09
C TYR A 120 0.25 1.15 19.95
N SER A 121 -0.68 0.21 19.86
CA SER A 121 -0.67 -1.05 20.60
C SER A 121 -1.02 -2.24 19.72
N TYR A 122 -0.42 -3.38 20.00
CA TYR A 122 -0.70 -4.64 19.34
C TYR A 122 -0.90 -5.72 20.41
N LYS A 123 -2.07 -6.38 20.42
CA LYS A 123 -2.44 -7.40 21.43
C LYS A 123 -2.23 -6.94 22.89
N GLY A 124 -2.51 -5.67 23.19
CA GLY A 124 -2.31 -5.10 24.53
C GLY A 124 -0.87 -4.65 24.84
N GLU A 125 0.13 -5.02 24.03
CA GLU A 125 1.49 -4.49 24.16
C GLU A 125 1.61 -3.12 23.48
N ARG A 126 2.30 -2.16 24.12
CA ARG A 126 2.53 -0.83 23.55
C ARG A 126 3.76 -0.87 22.63
N ILE A 127 3.52 -0.75 21.33
CA ILE A 127 4.58 -0.78 20.29
C ILE A 127 5.24 0.58 20.08
N GLY A 128 4.61 1.68 20.49
CA GLY A 128 5.26 2.99 20.47
C GLY A 128 4.33 4.20 20.53
N GLN A 129 4.89 5.34 20.91
CA GLN A 129 4.22 6.64 20.84
C GLN A 129 4.55 7.30 19.50
N GLY A 130 3.55 7.44 18.64
CA GLY A 130 3.68 8.01 17.31
C GLY A 130 4.13 6.97 16.28
N LYS A 131 3.81 7.27 15.02
CA LYS A 131 4.02 6.36 13.89
C LYS A 131 5.49 6.00 13.65
N ASP A 132 6.40 6.96 13.80
CA ASP A 132 7.84 6.70 13.56
C ASP A 132 8.42 5.74 14.60
N ASN A 133 8.02 5.85 15.87
CA ASN A 133 8.46 4.93 16.91
C ASN A 133 7.86 3.54 16.73
N ALA A 134 6.57 3.43 16.39
CA ALA A 134 5.95 2.14 16.09
C ALA A 134 6.63 1.44 14.88
N ARG A 135 7.01 2.22 13.86
CA ARG A 135 7.78 1.73 12.71
C ARG A 135 9.15 1.18 13.11
N VAL A 136 9.89 1.89 13.96
CA VAL A 136 11.20 1.45 14.46
C VAL A 136 11.04 0.18 15.29
N TYR A 137 10.05 0.13 16.18
CA TYR A 137 9.78 -1.05 16.99
C TYR A 137 9.49 -2.29 16.15
N LEU A 138 8.65 -2.18 15.10
CA LEU A 138 8.38 -3.30 14.18
C LEU A 138 9.60 -3.69 13.34
N LYS A 139 10.54 -2.77 13.10
CA LYS A 139 11.80 -3.08 12.43
C LYS A 139 12.75 -3.88 13.32
N GLU A 140 12.70 -3.65 14.63
CA GLU A 140 13.48 -4.39 15.65
C GLU A 140 12.85 -5.74 16.01
N HIS A 141 11.53 -5.90 15.83
CA HIS A 141 10.76 -7.12 16.13
C HIS A 141 10.15 -7.73 14.85
N PRO A 142 10.97 -8.36 13.98
CA PRO A 142 10.53 -8.87 12.68
C PRO A 142 9.48 -9.98 12.78
N GLU A 143 9.46 -10.77 13.85
CA GLU A 143 8.45 -11.79 14.12
C GLU A 143 7.05 -11.17 14.30
N MET A 144 6.95 -10.08 15.06
CA MET A 144 5.70 -9.34 15.23
C MET A 144 5.27 -8.68 13.92
N ALA A 145 6.22 -8.08 13.19
CA ALA A 145 5.93 -7.48 11.89
C ALA A 145 5.40 -8.51 10.87
N LYS A 146 5.96 -9.72 10.85
CA LYS A 146 5.48 -10.79 9.97
C LYS A 146 4.07 -11.24 10.34
N GLU A 147 3.77 -11.39 11.62
CA GLU A 147 2.43 -11.76 12.08
C GLU A 147 1.39 -10.69 11.65
N ILE A 148 1.72 -9.41 11.84
CA ILE A 148 0.84 -8.32 11.42
C ILE A 148 0.67 -8.31 9.89
N ASP A 149 1.73 -8.54 9.11
CA ASP A 149 1.66 -8.59 7.64
C ASP A 149 0.74 -9.72 7.15
N GLU A 150 0.83 -10.91 7.75
CA GLU A 150 -0.04 -12.04 7.44
C GLU A 150 -1.51 -11.73 7.75
N ARG A 151 -1.79 -11.15 8.93
CA ARG A 151 -3.16 -10.73 9.31
C ARG A 151 -3.70 -9.65 8.38
N VAL A 152 -2.90 -8.65 8.05
CA VAL A 152 -3.27 -7.56 7.14
C VAL A 152 -3.58 -8.10 5.74
N ARG A 153 -2.75 -9.01 5.21
CA ARG A 153 -2.99 -9.63 3.90
C ARG A 153 -4.26 -10.46 3.88
N ALA A 154 -4.50 -11.24 4.93
CA ALA A 154 -5.73 -12.02 5.05
C ALA A 154 -6.96 -11.10 5.03
N ALA A 155 -7.00 -10.08 5.89
CA ALA A 155 -8.08 -9.09 5.93
C ALA A 155 -8.27 -8.36 4.58
N ALA A 156 -7.18 -7.97 3.91
CA ALA A 156 -7.23 -7.26 2.62
C ALA A 156 -7.67 -8.14 1.44
N SER A 157 -7.46 -9.46 1.52
CA SER A 157 -7.79 -10.42 0.45
C SER A 157 -9.27 -10.83 0.41
N GLY A 158 -10.09 -10.35 1.35
CA GLY A 158 -11.50 -10.72 1.46
C GLY A 158 -11.73 -12.17 1.92
N HIS A 159 -10.69 -12.86 2.41
CA HIS A 159 -10.86 -14.09 3.15
C HIS A 159 -11.10 -13.74 4.62
N PRO A 160 -12.22 -14.17 5.23
CA PRO A 160 -12.41 -14.02 6.66
C PRO A 160 -11.25 -14.72 7.37
N LEU A 161 -10.56 -14.02 8.26
CA LEU A 161 -9.79 -14.66 9.31
C LEU A 161 -10.79 -15.38 10.20
N ALA A 162 -11.09 -16.65 9.90
CA ALA A 162 -11.57 -17.55 10.92
C ALA A 162 -10.47 -17.56 11.99
N PHE A 163 -10.73 -16.99 13.17
CA PHE A 163 -10.41 -17.57 14.48
C PHE A 163 -11.01 -16.69 15.58
N ALA A 164 -12.13 -17.15 16.12
CA ALA A 164 -12.45 -17.06 17.54
C ALA A 164 -13.27 -18.31 17.86
N GLU A 165 -12.60 -19.45 18.09
CA GLU A 165 -13.14 -20.41 19.04
C GLU A 165 -13.01 -19.72 20.40
N GLU A 166 -14.09 -19.10 20.85
CA GLU A 166 -14.26 -18.89 22.29
C GLU A 166 -14.33 -20.27 22.93
N PRO A 167 -13.50 -20.57 23.94
CA PRO A 167 -13.70 -21.78 24.72
C PRO A 167 -15.05 -21.64 25.42
N LEU A 168 -16.00 -22.51 25.06
CA LEU A 168 -17.22 -22.71 25.82
C LEU A 168 -16.83 -22.89 27.29
N MET A 169 -17.14 -21.89 28.11
CA MET A 169 -17.10 -22.05 29.55
C MET A 169 -18.00 -23.23 29.90
N ALA A 170 -17.40 -24.24 30.51
CA ALA A 170 -18.14 -25.26 31.23
C ALA A 170 -18.84 -24.56 32.40
N GLU A 171 -20.10 -24.18 32.21
CA GLU A 171 -21.00 -24.03 33.35
C GLU A 171 -21.37 -25.44 33.82
N ASP A 172 -20.71 -25.86 34.90
CA ASP A 172 -21.20 -26.89 35.80
C ASP A 172 -22.60 -26.47 36.30
N VAL A 173 -23.65 -26.93 35.62
CA VAL A 173 -25.00 -26.86 36.16
C VAL A 173 -25.20 -28.09 37.03
N VAL A 174 -24.92 -27.89 38.30
CA VAL A 174 -25.39 -28.71 39.42
C VAL A 174 -26.92 -28.62 39.52
N ALA A 175 -27.54 -29.71 39.98
CA ALA A 175 -28.95 -29.92 40.35
C ALA A 175 -29.85 -30.37 39.19
N GLY A 176 -30.66 -31.42 39.29
CA GLY A 176 -31.23 -32.08 40.47
C GLY A 176 -32.63 -32.55 40.08
N GLU A 177 -33.01 -33.73 40.58
CA GLU A 177 -34.28 -34.48 40.39
C GLU A 177 -34.50 -35.20 39.05
#